data_AF-A0A2B4Q0N7-F1
#
_entry.id   AF-A0A2B4Q0N7-F1
#
_cell.length_a   1.000
_cell.length_b   1.000
_cell.length_c   1.000
_cell.angle_alpha   90.00
_cell.angle_beta   90.00
_cell.angle_gamma   90.00
#
_symmetry.space_group_name_H-M   'P 1'
#
loop_
_entity.id
_entity.type
_entity.pdbx_description
1 polymer ?
#
loop_
_entity_poly.entity_id
_entity_poly.type
_entity_poly.pdbx_seq_one_letter_code
_entity_poly.pdbx_strand_id
1 'polypeptide(L)'
;NGAALTAGTDFTAGNVPAGLTMVVTKISATSAKITFTGKANKHLNNGGQNDSVIDVTITFNKAAFVNAPNISRIAGKSKNDIEIQYLYYAPAFKFYNNAGDRFFFESDSDDGSIANPLFIQCDNSRFIPATKVNGDGDKIYTLGTHFTVANLPRGLTVELQEDDRTQIQIVLKGKATAHSKADDNNNFTITLLPAILQGSPDLSQSPTRNLTIPIRFNVTVVSIGTNYVTMKPFDNVREIAANNGKFAVSQSTDFATGNAADNQTMQLLSSQELIAKPVKGTHFTVNGLPANLDIVFNRRFYTITFYLIGAAVNHASSDDTTFTITVNKSIFATAPSSDDDIVGRTQTFKLNFRD
;
A
#
# COMPACT_ATOMS: atom_id res chain seq x y z
N ASN A 1 -37.55 -16.67 34.25
CA ASN A 1 -36.17 -16.35 33.82
C ASN A 1 -36.20 -15.99 32.35
N GLY A 2 -35.35 -15.07 31.90
CA GLY A 2 -35.35 -14.56 30.52
C GLY A 2 -36.25 -13.34 30.24
N ALA A 3 -37.03 -12.87 31.23
CA ALA A 3 -37.84 -11.66 31.07
C ALA A 3 -36.95 -10.41 31.14
N ALA A 4 -37.16 -9.48 30.21
CA ALA A 4 -36.57 -8.14 30.28
C ALA A 4 -37.22 -7.36 31.42
N LEU A 5 -36.39 -6.69 32.22
CA LEU A 5 -36.86 -5.65 33.13
C LEU A 5 -37.21 -4.40 32.32
N THR A 6 -38.24 -3.70 32.77
CA THR A 6 -38.79 -2.51 32.10
C THR A 6 -38.07 -1.26 32.60
N ALA A 7 -37.36 -0.56 31.71
CA ALA A 7 -36.76 0.74 32.04
C ALA A 7 -37.83 1.75 32.49
N GLY A 8 -37.51 2.59 33.47
CA GLY A 8 -38.43 3.50 34.15
C GLY A 8 -39.25 2.85 35.26
N THR A 9 -39.67 1.60 35.09
CA THR A 9 -40.45 0.85 36.10
C THR A 9 -39.54 0.07 37.04
N ASP A 10 -38.76 -0.86 36.51
CA ASP A 10 -37.94 -1.81 37.27
C ASP A 10 -36.55 -1.25 37.55
N PHE A 11 -36.02 -0.41 36.67
CA PHE A 11 -34.75 0.28 36.85
C PHE A 11 -34.75 1.62 36.14
N THR A 12 -33.84 2.50 36.54
CA THR A 12 -33.46 3.70 35.79
C THR A 12 -32.03 3.57 35.31
N ALA A 13 -31.74 4.11 34.14
CA ALA A 13 -30.39 4.19 33.58
C ALA A 13 -30.05 5.66 33.30
N GLY A 14 -28.79 6.02 33.48
CA GLY A 14 -28.30 7.37 33.23
C GLY A 14 -26.92 7.34 32.59
N ASN A 15 -26.60 8.42 31.87
CA ASN A 15 -25.37 8.58 31.10
C ASN A 15 -25.08 7.45 30.10
N VAL A 16 -26.11 6.78 29.58
CA VAL A 16 -25.95 5.83 28.47
C VAL A 16 -25.69 6.64 27.19
N PRO A 17 -24.61 6.36 26.42
CA PRO A 17 -24.31 7.07 25.18
C PRO A 17 -25.50 7.09 24.22
N ALA A 18 -25.72 8.22 23.56
CA ALA A 18 -26.86 8.39 22.69
C ALA A 18 -26.85 7.35 21.55
N GLY A 19 -27.99 6.72 21.28
CA GLY A 19 -28.12 5.64 20.29
C GLY A 19 -27.87 4.23 20.86
N LEU A 20 -27.35 4.12 22.09
CA LEU A 20 -27.38 2.88 22.86
C LEU A 20 -28.58 2.83 23.80
N THR A 21 -29.06 1.62 24.05
CA THR A 21 -30.12 1.33 25.02
C THR A 21 -29.60 0.29 25.99
N MET A 22 -29.67 0.58 27.30
CA MET A 22 -29.41 -0.41 28.33
C MET A 22 -30.60 -1.37 28.44
N VAL A 23 -30.34 -2.65 28.26
CA VAL A 23 -31.30 -3.75 28.44
C VAL A 23 -30.85 -4.59 29.62
N VAL A 24 -31.77 -4.82 30.57
CA VAL A 24 -31.52 -5.65 31.75
C VAL A 24 -32.41 -6.88 31.67
N THR A 25 -31.81 -8.08 31.63
CA THR A 25 -32.55 -9.34 31.49
C THR A 25 -32.36 -10.20 32.73
N LYS A 26 -33.45 -10.63 33.36
CA LYS A 26 -33.40 -11.51 34.52
C LYS A 26 -32.84 -12.89 34.15
N ILE A 27 -31.72 -13.29 34.73
CA ILE A 27 -31.14 -14.63 34.53
C ILE A 27 -31.71 -15.61 35.56
N SER A 28 -31.73 -15.23 36.83
CA SER A 28 -32.25 -16.05 37.94
C SER A 28 -33.05 -15.19 38.94
N ALA A 29 -33.48 -15.78 40.05
CA ALA A 29 -34.13 -15.03 41.14
C ALA A 29 -33.23 -13.93 41.75
N THR A 30 -31.91 -14.06 41.62
CA THR A 30 -30.92 -13.20 42.28
C THR A 30 -29.89 -12.59 41.32
N SER A 31 -30.04 -12.79 40.01
CA SER A 31 -29.09 -12.27 39.01
C SER A 31 -29.79 -11.75 37.76
N ALA A 32 -29.21 -10.70 37.18
CA ALA A 32 -29.62 -10.12 35.90
C ALA A 32 -28.38 -9.82 35.04
N LYS A 33 -28.56 -9.89 33.72
CA LYS A 33 -27.57 -9.51 32.72
C LYS A 33 -27.83 -8.09 32.26
N ILE A 34 -26.79 -7.27 32.18
CA ILE A 34 -26.85 -5.97 31.50
C ILE A 34 -26.26 -6.16 30.10
N THR A 35 -26.95 -5.65 29.10
CA THR A 35 -26.48 -5.55 27.72
C THR A 35 -26.79 -4.17 27.18
N PHE A 36 -25.96 -3.66 26.28
CA PHE A 36 -26.26 -2.46 25.50
C PHE A 36 -26.62 -2.88 24.08
N THR A 37 -27.76 -2.41 23.60
CA THR A 37 -28.23 -2.63 22.22
C THR A 37 -28.30 -1.31 21.48
N GLY A 38 -28.45 -1.35 20.15
CA GLY A 38 -28.42 -0.17 19.29
C GLY A 38 -27.02 0.15 18.77
N LYS A 39 -26.85 1.36 18.23
CA LYS A 39 -25.58 1.88 17.71
C LYS A 39 -25.39 3.26 18.28
N ALA A 40 -24.24 3.51 18.91
CA ALA A 40 -23.94 4.83 19.41
C ALA A 40 -23.85 5.83 18.27
N ASN A 41 -24.53 6.96 18.42
CA ASN A 41 -24.54 8.06 17.45
C ASN A 41 -23.12 8.59 17.22
N LYS A 42 -22.32 8.56 18.30
CA LYS A 42 -20.94 9.02 18.38
C LYS A 42 -20.09 7.90 18.98
N HIS A 43 -19.17 7.38 18.19
CA HIS A 43 -18.33 6.23 18.56
C HIS A 43 -16.91 6.34 18.00
N LEU A 44 -16.54 7.53 17.49
CA LEU A 44 -15.18 7.78 17.01
C LEU A 44 -14.49 8.59 18.10
N ASN A 45 -13.41 8.06 18.68
CA ASN A 45 -12.62 8.83 19.65
C ASN A 45 -11.73 9.89 18.96
N ASN A 46 -12.36 10.75 18.14
CA ASN A 46 -11.81 12.00 17.59
C ASN A 46 -12.95 12.99 17.25
N GLY A 47 -12.60 14.26 17.01
CA GLY A 47 -13.46 15.20 16.27
C GLY A 47 -14.83 15.50 16.87
N GLY A 48 -15.01 15.42 18.19
CA GLY A 48 -16.30 15.67 18.85
C GLY A 48 -17.35 14.57 18.66
N GLN A 49 -16.94 13.42 18.11
CA GLN A 49 -17.77 12.23 17.86
C GLN A 49 -17.47 11.10 18.86
N ASN A 50 -16.87 11.43 20.01
CA ASN A 50 -16.57 10.52 21.10
C ASN A 50 -17.61 10.64 22.20
N ASP A 51 -18.37 9.58 22.47
CA ASP A 51 -19.27 9.49 23.62
C ASP A 51 -18.81 8.41 24.62
N SER A 52 -17.49 8.18 24.73
CA SER A 52 -16.96 7.29 25.78
C SER A 52 -17.32 7.87 27.16
N VAL A 53 -17.76 7.01 28.06
CA VAL A 53 -18.24 7.39 29.40
C VAL A 53 -17.67 6.41 30.42
N ILE A 54 -17.36 6.89 31.61
CA ILE A 54 -16.80 6.08 32.70
C ILE A 54 -17.81 5.80 33.82
N ASP A 55 -19.01 6.37 33.71
CA ASP A 55 -19.99 6.51 34.79
C ASP A 55 -21.42 6.23 34.30
N VAL A 56 -21.60 5.24 33.41
CA VAL A 56 -22.96 4.76 33.11
C VAL A 56 -23.60 4.28 34.40
N THR A 57 -24.79 4.81 34.68
CA THR A 57 -25.52 4.51 35.91
C THR A 57 -26.67 3.55 35.66
N ILE A 58 -26.89 2.66 36.62
CA ILE A 58 -28.11 1.87 36.75
C ILE A 58 -28.57 1.91 38.20
N THR A 59 -29.86 2.14 38.43
CA THR A 59 -30.47 2.03 39.75
C THR A 59 -31.70 1.15 39.67
N PHE A 60 -31.73 0.05 40.42
CA PHE A 60 -32.93 -0.79 40.52
C PHE A 60 -33.99 -0.09 41.37
N ASN A 61 -35.21 -0.11 40.88
CA ASN A 61 -36.41 0.33 41.59
C ASN A 61 -37.01 -0.85 42.37
N LYS A 62 -37.86 -0.56 43.36
CA LYS A 62 -38.51 -1.61 44.15
C LYS A 62 -39.30 -2.61 43.29
N ALA A 63 -39.83 -2.18 42.14
CA ALA A 63 -40.63 -3.01 41.24
C ALA A 63 -39.84 -4.17 40.61
N ALA A 64 -38.50 -4.07 40.51
CA ALA A 64 -37.66 -5.16 40.04
C ALA A 64 -37.64 -6.39 40.98
N PHE A 65 -38.13 -6.25 42.22
CA PHE A 65 -38.07 -7.27 43.25
C PHE A 65 -39.46 -7.82 43.58
N VAL A 66 -39.54 -9.12 43.86
CA VAL A 66 -40.79 -9.78 44.27
C VAL A 66 -41.36 -9.08 45.51
N ASN A 67 -42.66 -8.80 45.49
CA ASN A 67 -43.39 -8.07 46.54
C ASN A 67 -43.01 -6.59 46.73
N ALA A 68 -42.22 -6.01 45.82
CA ALA A 68 -41.82 -4.60 45.84
C ALA A 68 -41.33 -4.06 47.22
N PRO A 69 -40.35 -4.72 47.87
CA PRO A 69 -39.84 -4.35 49.19
C PRO A 69 -39.29 -2.92 49.23
N ASN A 70 -39.18 -2.37 50.44
CA ASN A 70 -38.42 -1.14 50.63
C ASN A 70 -36.92 -1.42 50.45
N ILE A 71 -36.38 -0.99 49.31
CA ILE A 71 -34.96 -1.16 48.95
C ILE A 71 -34.10 0.07 49.25
N SER A 72 -34.61 1.05 49.99
CA SER A 72 -33.91 2.33 50.23
C SER A 72 -32.51 2.14 50.82
N ARG A 73 -32.34 1.14 51.70
CA ARG A 73 -31.09 0.83 52.41
C ARG A 73 -30.27 -0.31 51.80
N ILE A 74 -30.68 -0.86 50.64
CA ILE A 74 -29.89 -1.92 49.98
C ILE A 74 -28.62 -1.31 49.40
N ALA A 75 -27.48 -1.72 49.95
CA ALA A 75 -26.17 -1.41 49.40
C ALA A 75 -26.02 -2.06 48.01
N GLY A 76 -25.51 -1.30 47.03
CA GLY A 76 -25.31 -1.80 45.67
C GLY A 76 -26.56 -1.89 44.80
N LYS A 77 -27.71 -1.33 45.23
CA LYS A 77 -28.90 -1.17 44.37
C LYS A 77 -28.65 -0.26 43.16
N SER A 78 -27.61 0.57 43.25
CA SER A 78 -27.13 1.47 42.22
C SER A 78 -25.68 1.16 41.88
N LYS A 79 -25.36 1.25 40.60
CA LYS A 79 -23.99 1.26 40.06
C LYS A 79 -23.81 2.51 39.21
N ASN A 80 -22.60 3.06 39.22
CA ASN A 80 -22.20 4.27 38.49
C ASN A 80 -20.74 4.19 38.02
N ASP A 81 -20.24 2.96 37.90
CA ASP A 81 -18.86 2.59 37.59
C ASP A 81 -18.80 1.72 36.33
N ILE A 82 -19.82 1.81 35.47
CA ILE A 82 -19.87 1.08 34.20
C ILE A 82 -19.24 1.96 33.11
N GLU A 83 -18.08 1.55 32.64
CA GLU A 83 -17.37 2.21 31.55
C GLU A 83 -17.80 1.67 30.18
N ILE A 84 -18.01 2.59 29.23
CA ILE A 84 -18.10 2.31 27.80
C ILE A 84 -17.00 3.12 27.12
N GLN A 85 -15.98 2.42 26.62
CA GLN A 85 -14.88 3.04 25.89
C GLN A 85 -14.97 2.66 24.40
N TYR A 86 -14.98 3.65 23.52
CA TYR A 86 -14.89 3.43 22.08
C TYR A 86 -13.42 3.38 21.64
N LEU A 87 -13.09 2.39 20.81
CA LEU A 87 -11.76 2.28 20.20
C LEU A 87 -11.63 3.31 19.08
N TYR A 88 -10.45 3.94 18.99
CA TYR A 88 -10.09 4.78 17.85
C TYR A 88 -8.78 4.35 17.24
N TYR A 89 -8.84 4.07 15.95
CA TYR A 89 -7.69 3.81 15.12
C TYR A 89 -7.49 5.04 14.24
N ALA A 90 -6.44 5.80 14.53
CA ALA A 90 -6.11 6.97 13.74
C ALA A 90 -5.88 6.57 12.26
N PRO A 91 -6.30 7.41 11.30
CA PRO A 91 -5.95 7.20 9.90
C PRO A 91 -4.44 7.03 9.75
N ALA A 92 -4.02 6.04 8.99
CA ALA A 92 -2.60 5.81 8.73
C ALA A 92 -2.34 5.77 7.23
N PHE A 93 -1.26 6.42 6.81
CA PHE A 93 -0.91 6.53 5.41
C PHE A 93 0.40 5.82 5.11
N LYS A 94 0.44 5.17 3.95
CA LYS A 94 1.64 4.54 3.39
C LYS A 94 1.75 4.98 1.95
N PHE A 95 2.97 5.13 1.45
CA PHE A 95 3.19 5.44 0.06
C PHE A 95 4.20 4.51 -0.60
N TYR A 96 4.00 4.23 -1.88
CA TYR A 96 4.78 3.29 -2.69
C TYR A 96 4.58 3.55 -4.19
N ASN A 97 5.45 3.01 -5.05
CA ASN A 97 5.17 2.82 -6.48
C ASN A 97 4.81 1.35 -6.78
N ASN A 98 4.51 1.04 -8.04
CA ASN A 98 4.21 -0.33 -8.48
C ASN A 98 5.37 -1.32 -8.29
N ALA A 99 6.60 -0.85 -8.09
CA ALA A 99 7.79 -1.65 -7.80
C ALA A 99 8.11 -1.77 -6.31
N GLY A 100 7.34 -1.12 -5.43
CA GLY A 100 7.60 -1.04 -3.99
C GLY A 100 8.60 0.04 -3.55
N ASP A 101 9.14 0.82 -4.48
CA ASP A 101 9.97 1.99 -4.16
C ASP A 101 9.14 3.12 -3.55
N ARG A 102 9.84 4.05 -2.89
CA ARG A 102 9.24 5.17 -2.14
C ARG A 102 9.87 6.50 -2.54
N PHE A 103 10.16 6.70 -3.82
CA PHE A 103 10.73 7.93 -4.35
C PHE A 103 10.24 8.20 -5.77
N PHE A 104 10.32 9.46 -6.17
CA PHE A 104 10.18 9.88 -7.56
C PHE A 104 11.54 9.86 -8.24
N PHE A 105 11.55 9.53 -9.53
CA PHE A 105 12.74 9.64 -10.35
C PHE A 105 12.43 10.29 -11.70
N GLU A 106 13.44 10.99 -12.20
CA GLU A 106 13.40 11.64 -13.50
C GLU A 106 13.19 10.66 -14.64
N SER A 107 12.53 11.11 -15.71
CA SER A 107 12.41 10.34 -16.93
C SER A 107 13.76 10.13 -17.62
N ASP A 108 13.78 9.16 -18.52
CA ASP A 108 14.93 8.86 -19.38
C ASP A 108 15.23 9.98 -20.40
N SER A 109 14.37 10.99 -20.50
CA SER A 109 14.60 12.17 -21.33
C SER A 109 15.61 13.15 -20.72
N ASP A 110 16.00 12.97 -19.44
CA ASP A 110 17.00 13.80 -18.73
C ASP A 110 16.72 15.31 -18.86
N ASP A 111 15.44 15.68 -18.74
CA ASP A 111 14.91 17.03 -18.99
C ASP A 111 14.15 17.64 -17.80
N GLY A 112 14.32 17.06 -16.61
CA GLY A 112 13.68 17.44 -15.36
C GLY A 112 12.25 16.94 -15.20
N SER A 113 11.67 16.23 -16.17
CA SER A 113 10.35 15.60 -16.03
C SER A 113 10.43 14.33 -15.18
N ILE A 114 9.36 14.01 -14.44
CA ILE A 114 9.30 12.84 -13.55
C ILE A 114 8.57 11.69 -14.24
N ALA A 115 9.16 10.49 -14.23
CA ALA A 115 8.63 9.34 -14.97
C ALA A 115 7.55 8.57 -14.22
N ASN A 116 7.69 8.41 -12.90
CA ASN A 116 6.83 7.50 -12.15
C ASN A 116 5.79 8.22 -11.29
N PRO A 117 4.58 7.65 -11.17
CA PRO A 117 3.68 8.01 -10.08
C PRO A 117 4.07 7.30 -8.78
N LEU A 118 3.54 7.82 -7.67
CA LEU A 118 3.45 7.10 -6.39
C LEU A 118 1.97 6.96 -6.01
N PHE A 119 1.66 6.09 -5.08
CA PHE A 119 0.34 5.90 -4.51
C PHE A 119 0.38 6.16 -3.02
N ILE A 120 -0.70 6.68 -2.45
CA ILE A 120 -0.92 6.78 -1.02
C ILE A 120 -2.09 5.88 -0.65
N GLN A 121 -1.81 4.85 0.13
CA GLN A 121 -2.82 4.02 0.76
C GLN A 121 -3.23 4.63 2.10
N CYS A 122 -4.54 4.67 2.36
CA CYS A 122 -5.14 5.04 3.63
C CYS A 122 -5.69 3.81 4.34
N ASP A 123 -5.20 3.56 5.55
CA ASP A 123 -5.73 2.59 6.49
C ASP A 123 -6.62 3.31 7.52
N ASN A 124 -7.61 2.60 8.08
CA ASN A 124 -8.53 3.09 9.12
C ASN A 124 -9.40 4.31 8.75
N SER A 125 -9.45 4.70 7.47
CA SER A 125 -10.33 5.75 6.99
C SER A 125 -10.58 5.63 5.47
N ARG A 126 -11.29 6.61 4.91
CA ARG A 126 -11.58 6.71 3.47
C ARG A 126 -11.42 8.15 3.01
N PHE A 127 -10.85 8.33 1.82
CA PHE A 127 -10.82 9.61 1.14
C PHE A 127 -12.23 10.04 0.72
N ILE A 128 -12.47 11.35 0.69
CA ILE A 128 -13.67 11.90 0.03
C ILE A 128 -13.57 11.72 -1.49
N PRO A 129 -14.70 11.73 -2.23
CA PRO A 129 -14.64 11.85 -3.69
C PRO A 129 -13.88 13.13 -4.07
N ALA A 130 -12.92 13.00 -4.98
CA ALA A 130 -12.23 14.15 -5.53
C ALA A 130 -13.12 14.86 -6.56
N THR A 131 -12.75 16.09 -6.92
CA THR A 131 -13.51 16.89 -7.89
C THR A 131 -12.79 16.87 -9.23
N LYS A 132 -13.54 16.76 -10.32
CA LYS A 132 -12.96 16.90 -11.67
C LYS A 132 -12.44 18.32 -11.89
N VAL A 133 -11.29 18.44 -12.54
CA VAL A 133 -10.90 19.69 -13.18
C VAL A 133 -11.58 19.77 -14.55
N ASN A 134 -12.40 20.79 -14.77
CA ASN A 134 -12.97 21.15 -16.09
C ASN A 134 -13.78 20.05 -16.82
N GLY A 135 -14.56 19.24 -16.09
CA GLY A 135 -15.59 18.35 -16.67
C GLY A 135 -15.09 17.01 -17.22
N ASP A 136 -13.89 16.97 -17.83
CA ASP A 136 -13.29 15.78 -18.45
C ASP A 136 -11.88 15.41 -17.94
N GLY A 137 -11.32 16.16 -17.00
CA GLY A 137 -10.03 15.82 -16.38
C GLY A 137 -10.13 14.75 -15.28
N ASP A 138 -8.96 14.30 -14.82
CA ASP A 138 -8.82 13.46 -13.63
C ASP A 138 -9.52 14.12 -12.44
N LYS A 139 -10.05 13.29 -11.53
CA LYS A 139 -10.59 13.80 -10.27
C LYS A 139 -9.42 14.05 -9.33
N ILE A 140 -9.23 15.31 -8.93
CA ILE A 140 -8.08 15.70 -8.12
C ILE A 140 -8.48 16.30 -6.78
N TYR A 141 -7.57 16.19 -5.83
CA TYR A 141 -7.63 16.91 -4.58
C TYR A 141 -6.98 18.29 -4.74
N THR A 142 -7.55 19.32 -4.09
CA THR A 142 -7.08 20.69 -4.13
C THR A 142 -5.95 20.97 -3.13
N LEU A 143 -4.84 21.51 -3.62
CA LEU A 143 -3.73 22.02 -2.80
C LEU A 143 -4.22 23.15 -1.87
N GLY A 144 -3.75 23.16 -0.62
CA GLY A 144 -4.16 24.09 0.44
C GLY A 144 -5.44 23.69 1.17
N THR A 145 -6.32 22.94 0.53
CA THR A 145 -7.56 22.43 1.16
C THR A 145 -7.39 21.00 1.67
N HIS A 146 -6.90 20.11 0.80
CA HIS A 146 -6.79 18.67 1.10
C HIS A 146 -5.37 18.25 1.46
N PHE A 147 -4.37 18.96 0.96
CA PHE A 147 -2.96 18.70 1.26
C PHE A 147 -2.14 19.98 1.11
N THR A 148 -0.95 20.01 1.70
CA THR A 148 0.07 21.03 1.46
C THR A 148 1.35 20.37 0.99
N VAL A 149 2.22 21.14 0.35
CA VAL A 149 3.53 20.68 -0.14
C VAL A 149 4.63 21.61 0.35
N ALA A 150 5.82 21.08 0.60
CA ALA A 150 7.01 21.88 0.87
C ALA A 150 8.23 21.26 0.19
N ASN A 151 9.22 22.12 -0.10
CA ASN A 151 10.47 21.75 -0.76
C ASN A 151 10.27 21.00 -2.09
N LEU A 152 9.24 21.31 -2.86
CA LEU A 152 9.12 20.79 -4.23
C LEU A 152 10.12 21.53 -5.14
N PRO A 153 10.93 20.83 -5.97
CA PRO A 153 11.81 21.46 -6.95
C PRO A 153 11.05 22.44 -7.85
N ARG A 154 11.66 23.59 -8.13
CA ARG A 154 11.04 24.64 -8.96
C ARG A 154 10.75 24.10 -10.36
N GLY A 155 9.58 24.42 -10.88
CA GLY A 155 9.11 23.97 -12.21
C GLY A 155 8.29 22.68 -12.17
N LEU A 156 8.27 21.98 -11.04
CA LEU A 156 7.34 20.88 -10.80
C LEU A 156 6.07 21.35 -10.08
N THR A 157 4.97 20.65 -10.30
CA THR A 157 3.71 20.78 -9.57
C THR A 157 3.21 19.41 -9.13
N VAL A 158 2.55 19.33 -7.97
CA VAL A 158 1.97 18.09 -7.44
C VAL A 158 0.49 18.02 -7.78
N GLU A 159 0.05 16.87 -8.27
CA GLU A 159 -1.34 16.52 -8.41
C GLU A 159 -1.63 15.22 -7.63
N LEU A 160 -2.66 15.25 -6.79
CA LEU A 160 -3.20 14.05 -6.14
C LEU A 160 -4.49 13.66 -6.84
N GLN A 161 -4.50 12.50 -7.50
CA GLN A 161 -5.62 11.98 -8.26
C GLN A 161 -6.34 10.89 -7.47
N GLU A 162 -7.67 10.88 -7.50
CA GLU A 162 -8.47 9.78 -6.93
C GLU A 162 -8.27 8.53 -7.78
N ASP A 163 -7.77 7.47 -7.15
CA ASP A 163 -7.73 6.12 -7.72
C ASP A 163 -8.92 5.32 -7.18
N ASP A 164 -9.00 5.19 -5.85
CA ASP A 164 -10.20 4.72 -5.15
C ASP A 164 -10.42 5.45 -3.81
N ARG A 165 -11.37 4.98 -2.99
CA ARG A 165 -11.73 5.61 -1.70
C ARG A 165 -10.72 5.35 -0.58
N THR A 166 -9.71 4.53 -0.82
CA THR A 166 -8.65 4.13 0.10
C THR A 166 -7.26 4.32 -0.49
N GLN A 167 -7.15 4.61 -1.79
CA GLN A 167 -5.91 4.86 -2.49
C GLN A 167 -6.01 6.10 -3.36
N ILE A 168 -4.97 6.94 -3.35
CA ILE A 168 -4.83 8.08 -4.26
C ILE A 168 -3.48 8.03 -4.94
N GLN A 169 -3.41 8.51 -6.18
CA GLN A 169 -2.17 8.58 -6.95
C GLN A 169 -1.54 9.97 -6.81
N ILE A 170 -0.23 10.02 -6.60
CA ILE A 170 0.60 11.22 -6.62
C ILE A 170 1.31 11.29 -7.97
N VAL A 171 1.11 12.41 -8.68
CA VAL A 171 1.78 12.70 -9.95
C VAL A 171 2.53 14.03 -9.83
N LEU A 172 3.81 14.04 -10.21
CA LEU A 172 4.57 15.27 -10.41
C LEU A 172 4.51 15.66 -11.89
N LYS A 173 3.94 16.84 -12.16
CA LYS A 173 3.83 17.41 -13.52
C LYS A 173 4.85 18.54 -13.71
N GLY A 174 5.16 18.84 -14.97
CA GLY A 174 6.12 19.88 -15.33
C GLY A 174 7.56 19.34 -15.47
N LYS A 175 8.54 20.25 -15.41
CA LYS A 175 9.96 19.95 -15.49
C LYS A 175 10.70 20.72 -14.41
N ALA A 176 11.52 20.03 -13.62
CA ALA A 176 12.41 20.69 -12.68
C ALA A 176 13.37 21.63 -13.42
N THR A 177 13.58 22.83 -12.88
CA THR A 177 14.50 23.81 -13.48
C THR A 177 15.97 23.40 -13.31
N ALA A 178 16.27 22.76 -12.17
CA ALA A 178 17.57 22.16 -11.88
C ALA A 178 17.33 20.66 -11.61
N HIS A 179 18.03 19.82 -12.36
CA HIS A 179 17.81 18.37 -12.41
C HIS A 179 19.13 17.61 -12.61
N SER A 180 20.24 18.16 -12.12
CA SER A 180 21.47 17.36 -12.06
C SER A 180 21.39 16.38 -10.88
N LYS A 181 22.29 15.39 -10.84
CA LYS A 181 22.41 14.49 -9.68
C LYS A 181 22.62 15.23 -8.35
N ALA A 182 23.26 16.39 -8.37
CA ALA A 182 23.48 17.20 -7.18
C ALA A 182 22.19 17.90 -6.68
N ASP A 183 21.17 17.97 -7.53
CA ASP A 183 19.86 18.55 -7.22
C ASP A 183 18.88 17.51 -6.67
N ASP A 184 19.33 16.26 -6.44
CA ASP A 184 18.58 15.23 -5.74
C ASP A 184 17.97 15.81 -4.44
N ASN A 185 16.66 15.65 -4.30
CA ASN A 185 15.92 16.22 -3.20
C ASN A 185 15.49 15.11 -2.23
N ASN A 186 15.92 15.19 -0.98
CA ASN A 186 15.57 14.22 0.06
C ASN A 186 14.51 14.73 1.06
N ASN A 187 14.02 15.96 0.88
CA ASN A 187 13.18 16.66 1.85
C ASN A 187 11.88 17.21 1.26
N PHE A 188 11.50 16.85 0.03
CA PHE A 188 10.18 17.13 -0.51
C PHE A 188 9.12 16.47 0.38
N THR A 189 8.13 17.26 0.80
CA THR A 189 7.06 16.78 1.67
C THR A 189 5.68 17.04 1.10
N ILE A 190 4.77 16.10 1.36
CA ILE A 190 3.32 16.26 1.22
C ILE A 190 2.70 16.03 2.60
N THR A 191 1.90 16.99 3.07
CA THR A 191 1.13 16.86 4.31
C THR A 191 -0.34 16.77 3.98
N LEU A 192 -0.99 15.67 4.36
CA LEU A 192 -2.43 15.48 4.21
C LEU A 192 -3.19 16.26 5.29
N LEU A 193 -4.25 16.97 4.87
CA LEU A 193 -5.12 17.75 5.74
C LEU A 193 -6.43 16.98 6.03
N PRO A 194 -7.07 17.20 7.19
CA PRO A 194 -8.32 16.53 7.58
C PRO A 194 -9.38 16.48 6.48
N ALA A 195 -9.54 17.56 5.72
CA ALA A 195 -10.58 17.69 4.70
C ALA A 195 -10.46 16.67 3.56
N ILE A 196 -9.32 16.00 3.37
CA ILE A 196 -9.17 14.95 2.36
C ILE A 196 -9.94 13.66 2.71
N LEU A 197 -10.27 13.46 3.99
CA LEU A 197 -10.93 12.25 4.49
C LEU A 197 -12.41 12.49 4.79
N GLN A 198 -13.20 11.42 4.65
CA GLN A 198 -14.62 11.42 5.00
C GLN A 198 -14.82 11.79 6.47
N GLY A 199 -15.69 12.76 6.73
CA GLY A 199 -15.97 13.25 8.08
C GLY A 199 -14.91 14.19 8.66
N SER A 200 -13.86 14.51 7.89
CA SER A 200 -12.78 15.43 8.27
C SER A 200 -12.20 15.17 9.67
N PRO A 201 -11.73 13.93 9.95
CA PRO A 201 -11.19 13.55 11.25
C PRO A 201 -9.96 14.39 11.62
N ASP A 202 -9.75 14.58 12.92
CA ASP A 202 -8.48 15.13 13.39
C ASP A 202 -7.33 14.15 13.10
N LEU A 203 -6.32 14.65 12.38
CA LEU A 203 -5.12 13.90 12.00
C LEU A 203 -3.95 14.14 12.98
N SER A 204 -4.15 14.79 14.12
CA SER A 204 -3.09 15.04 15.11
C SER A 204 -2.44 13.74 15.61
N GLN A 205 -3.21 12.66 15.68
CA GLN A 205 -2.75 11.31 16.06
C GLN A 205 -2.30 10.46 14.87
N SER A 206 -2.22 11.04 13.67
CA SER A 206 -1.79 10.38 12.43
C SER A 206 -0.39 10.86 12.04
N PRO A 207 0.69 10.32 12.64
CA PRO A 207 2.05 10.79 12.35
C PRO A 207 2.44 10.60 10.87
N THR A 208 1.84 9.61 10.22
CA THR A 208 2.04 9.27 8.80
C THR A 208 1.37 10.23 7.82
N ARG A 209 0.62 11.25 8.29
CA ARG A 209 0.04 12.27 7.40
C ARG A 209 1.09 13.15 6.70
N ASN A 210 2.31 13.20 7.24
CA ASN A 210 3.44 13.91 6.66
C ASN A 210 4.33 12.91 5.92
N LEU A 211 4.29 12.97 4.60
CA LEU A 211 5.06 12.10 3.71
C LEU A 211 6.33 12.85 3.32
N THR A 212 7.50 12.31 3.62
CA THR A 212 8.78 12.80 3.06
C THR A 212 9.16 11.88 1.93
N ILE A 213 9.21 12.44 0.71
CA ILE A 213 9.33 11.67 -0.52
C ILE A 213 10.57 12.16 -1.26
N PRO A 214 11.61 11.35 -1.40
CA PRO A 214 12.76 11.73 -2.20
C PRO A 214 12.40 11.89 -3.68
N ILE A 215 13.07 12.82 -4.34
CA ILE A 215 13.07 13.00 -5.80
C ILE A 215 14.52 12.83 -6.25
N ARG A 216 14.73 11.97 -7.24
CA ARG A 216 16.04 11.62 -7.79
C ARG A 216 16.14 12.07 -9.25
N PHE A 217 17.22 12.76 -9.58
CA PHE A 217 17.53 13.19 -10.92
C PHE A 217 18.76 12.45 -11.47
N ASN A 218 18.86 12.38 -12.80
CA ASN A 218 19.91 11.68 -13.51
C ASN A 218 20.13 10.26 -12.95
N VAL A 219 19.04 9.50 -12.84
CA VAL A 219 19.09 8.10 -12.42
C VAL A 219 19.36 7.18 -13.59
N THR A 220 19.96 6.04 -13.30
CA THR A 220 19.97 4.93 -14.25
C THR A 220 18.75 4.07 -13.99
N VAL A 221 17.99 3.75 -15.02
CA VAL A 221 16.80 2.91 -14.89
C VAL A 221 17.05 1.61 -15.61
N VAL A 222 16.74 0.51 -14.94
CA VAL A 222 16.63 -0.83 -15.53
C VAL A 222 15.19 -1.29 -15.38
N SER A 223 14.59 -1.78 -16.47
CA SER A 223 13.20 -2.21 -16.46
C SER A 223 12.95 -3.48 -17.26
N ILE A 224 11.93 -4.23 -16.86
CA ILE A 224 11.33 -5.32 -17.62
C ILE A 224 10.29 -4.76 -18.62
N GLY A 225 10.29 -5.19 -19.89
CA GLY A 225 9.22 -4.86 -20.85
C GLY A 225 9.56 -3.74 -21.84
N THR A 226 8.56 -3.11 -22.46
CA THR A 226 8.73 -2.17 -23.59
C THR A 226 8.69 -0.68 -23.24
N ASN A 227 8.27 -0.28 -22.04
CA ASN A 227 8.18 1.14 -21.62
C ASN A 227 8.39 1.32 -20.11
N TYR A 228 9.10 2.38 -19.73
CA TYR A 228 9.52 2.72 -18.35
C TYR A 228 8.39 2.97 -17.33
N VAL A 229 7.14 3.08 -17.79
CA VAL A 229 5.99 3.55 -16.98
C VAL A 229 5.08 2.40 -16.51
N THR A 230 5.17 1.24 -17.14
CA THR A 230 4.34 0.07 -16.80
C THR A 230 5.26 -1.10 -16.51
N MET A 231 5.82 -1.11 -15.30
CA MET A 231 6.55 -2.26 -14.75
C MET A 231 5.58 -3.43 -14.53
N LYS A 232 5.07 -4.02 -15.61
CA LYS A 232 4.50 -5.34 -15.53
C LYS A 232 5.69 -6.31 -15.46
N PRO A 233 5.76 -7.20 -14.45
CA PRO A 233 6.60 -8.39 -14.56
C PRO A 233 6.29 -9.05 -15.92
N PHE A 234 7.28 -9.55 -16.66
CA PHE A 234 6.95 -10.42 -17.79
C PHE A 234 6.01 -11.49 -17.27
N ASP A 235 4.83 -11.57 -17.87
CA ASP A 235 3.78 -12.52 -17.54
C ASP A 235 4.37 -13.92 -17.74
N ASN A 236 4.92 -14.50 -16.67
CA ASN A 236 5.26 -15.91 -16.48
C ASN A 236 6.18 -16.54 -17.53
N VAL A 237 7.46 -16.74 -17.19
CA VAL A 237 8.34 -17.64 -17.95
C VAL A 237 7.80 -19.04 -17.77
N ARG A 238 7.28 -19.63 -18.85
CA ARG A 238 6.57 -20.91 -18.79
C ARG A 238 7.45 -22.03 -19.31
N GLU A 239 7.41 -23.17 -18.65
CA GLU A 239 8.05 -24.36 -19.19
C GLU A 239 7.51 -24.69 -20.58
N ILE A 240 8.36 -25.29 -21.42
CA ILE A 240 8.00 -25.69 -22.78
C ILE A 240 6.98 -26.83 -22.75
N ALA A 241 6.28 -27.06 -23.88
CA ALA A 241 5.25 -28.09 -23.97
C ALA A 241 5.72 -29.53 -23.64
N ALA A 242 7.03 -29.80 -23.74
CA ALA A 242 7.60 -31.11 -23.49
C ALA A 242 7.65 -31.52 -22.00
N ASN A 243 7.31 -30.62 -21.06
CA ASN A 243 7.31 -30.84 -19.61
C ASN A 243 8.54 -31.63 -19.12
N ASN A 244 9.73 -31.03 -19.27
CA ASN A 244 11.01 -31.68 -19.03
C ASN A 244 12.02 -30.78 -18.30
N GLY A 245 11.52 -29.85 -17.49
CA GLY A 245 12.24 -28.83 -16.75
C GLY A 245 12.80 -27.69 -17.60
N LYS A 246 12.47 -27.59 -18.89
CA LYS A 246 13.07 -26.59 -19.81
C LYS A 246 12.15 -25.43 -20.12
N PHE A 247 12.73 -24.24 -20.28
CA PHE A 247 11.99 -23.00 -20.59
C PHE A 247 12.29 -22.46 -22.01
N ALA A 248 13.20 -23.10 -22.74
CA ALA A 248 13.51 -22.79 -24.14
C ALA A 248 13.76 -24.08 -24.95
N VAL A 249 13.26 -24.14 -26.20
CA VAL A 249 13.46 -25.29 -27.11
C VAL A 249 14.77 -25.25 -27.92
N SER A 250 15.42 -24.09 -28.03
CA SER A 250 16.64 -23.93 -28.85
C SER A 250 17.76 -23.26 -28.06
N GLN A 251 18.94 -23.89 -28.02
CA GLN A 251 20.19 -23.29 -27.51
C GLN A 251 20.90 -22.43 -28.58
N SER A 252 20.22 -22.08 -29.67
CA SER A 252 20.77 -21.27 -30.76
C SER A 252 21.31 -19.94 -30.25
N THR A 253 22.56 -19.64 -30.59
CA THR A 253 23.24 -18.36 -30.34
C THR A 253 22.69 -17.20 -31.19
N ASP A 254 21.74 -17.45 -32.09
CA ASP A 254 21.17 -16.46 -33.01
C ASP A 254 19.78 -15.95 -32.58
N PHE A 255 19.69 -14.63 -32.40
CA PHE A 255 18.56 -13.87 -31.84
C PHE A 255 17.51 -13.55 -32.89
N ALA A 256 16.43 -14.32 -32.95
CA ALA A 256 15.20 -13.90 -33.62
C ALA A 256 14.27 -13.19 -32.62
N THR A 257 14.04 -11.90 -32.87
CA THR A 257 12.98 -11.12 -32.23
C THR A 257 11.62 -11.69 -32.63
N GLY A 258 10.91 -12.26 -31.67
CA GLY A 258 9.48 -12.51 -31.80
C GLY A 258 9.08 -13.81 -32.50
N ASN A 259 8.31 -14.60 -31.74
CA ASN A 259 7.39 -15.67 -32.14
C ASN A 259 7.94 -16.93 -32.84
N ALA A 260 8.06 -18.01 -32.06
CA ALA A 260 7.73 -19.36 -32.50
C ALA A 260 7.57 -20.29 -31.28
N ALA A 261 6.39 -20.24 -30.65
CA ALA A 261 5.79 -21.15 -29.66
C ALA A 261 6.58 -21.62 -28.40
N ASP A 262 7.91 -21.75 -28.40
CA ASP A 262 8.68 -22.26 -27.26
C ASP A 262 10.11 -21.68 -27.12
N ASN A 263 10.46 -20.60 -27.83
CA ASN A 263 11.75 -19.91 -27.68
C ASN A 263 11.60 -18.59 -26.89
N GLN A 264 11.49 -18.70 -25.56
CA GLN A 264 11.24 -17.55 -24.67
C GLN A 264 12.53 -16.75 -24.45
N THR A 265 12.69 -15.66 -25.20
CA THR A 265 13.71 -14.64 -24.90
C THR A 265 13.10 -13.53 -24.06
N MET A 266 13.84 -13.10 -23.04
CA MET A 266 13.42 -12.07 -22.09
C MET A 266 14.32 -10.85 -22.25
N GLN A 267 13.79 -9.66 -21.94
CA GLN A 267 14.52 -8.41 -22.11
C GLN A 267 14.58 -7.57 -20.84
N LEU A 268 15.75 -7.02 -20.53
CA LEU A 268 15.89 -5.86 -19.65
C LEU A 268 16.28 -4.67 -20.51
N LEU A 269 15.55 -3.58 -20.37
CA LEU A 269 15.90 -2.28 -20.93
C LEU A 269 16.72 -1.50 -19.91
N SER A 270 17.67 -0.71 -20.40
CA SER A 270 18.48 0.21 -19.61
C SER A 270 18.39 1.61 -20.20
N SER A 271 18.27 2.64 -19.36
CA SER A 271 18.36 4.04 -19.79
C SER A 271 19.77 4.46 -20.20
N GLN A 272 20.79 3.65 -19.87
CA GLN A 272 22.19 3.91 -20.21
C GLN A 272 22.83 2.76 -20.99
N GLU A 273 23.88 3.08 -21.74
CA GLU A 273 24.61 2.10 -22.50
C GLU A 273 25.29 1.07 -21.58
N LEU A 274 25.23 -0.20 -21.95
CA LEU A 274 25.81 -1.31 -21.20
C LEU A 274 27.22 -1.65 -21.72
N ILE A 275 28.06 -2.26 -20.87
CA ILE A 275 29.36 -2.80 -21.31
C ILE A 275 29.17 -3.93 -22.33
N ALA A 276 30.13 -4.09 -23.25
CA ALA A 276 30.02 -5.06 -24.34
C ALA A 276 29.91 -6.54 -23.88
N LYS A 277 30.50 -6.90 -22.73
CA LYS A 277 30.54 -8.28 -22.23
C LYS A 277 30.21 -8.35 -20.73
N PRO A 278 28.92 -8.28 -20.35
CA PRO A 278 28.50 -8.51 -18.98
C PRO A 278 28.93 -9.91 -18.50
N VAL A 279 29.22 -10.02 -17.19
CA VAL A 279 29.75 -11.24 -16.57
C VAL A 279 28.93 -11.50 -15.30
N LYS A 280 28.32 -12.68 -15.22
CA LYS A 280 27.57 -13.15 -14.04
C LYS A 280 28.51 -13.22 -12.83
N GLY A 281 28.04 -12.78 -11.67
CA GLY A 281 28.80 -12.67 -10.42
C GLY A 281 29.62 -11.39 -10.28
N THR A 282 29.90 -10.67 -11.38
CA THR A 282 30.59 -9.36 -11.34
C THR A 282 29.63 -8.22 -11.66
N HIS A 283 29.03 -8.27 -12.86
CA HIS A 283 28.19 -7.21 -13.40
C HIS A 283 26.70 -7.40 -13.05
N PHE A 284 26.30 -8.64 -12.79
CA PHE A 284 24.96 -8.97 -12.33
C PHE A 284 24.98 -10.30 -11.56
N THR A 285 24.01 -10.52 -10.69
CA THR A 285 23.80 -11.79 -9.98
C THR A 285 22.43 -12.36 -10.29
N VAL A 286 22.30 -13.68 -10.23
CA VAL A 286 21.01 -14.37 -10.37
C VAL A 286 20.77 -15.23 -9.14
N ASN A 287 19.64 -15.04 -8.48
CA ASN A 287 19.27 -15.74 -7.25
C ASN A 287 17.90 -16.40 -7.38
N GLY A 288 17.72 -17.56 -6.76
CA GLY A 288 16.45 -18.29 -6.76
C GLY A 288 16.15 -19.10 -8.03
N LEU A 289 17.13 -19.23 -8.93
CA LEU A 289 16.98 -20.08 -10.12
C LEU A 289 17.02 -21.57 -9.71
N PRO A 290 16.08 -22.42 -10.16
CA PRO A 290 16.09 -23.86 -9.88
C PRO A 290 17.40 -24.55 -10.25
N ALA A 291 17.74 -25.62 -9.53
CA ALA A 291 18.94 -26.41 -9.81
C ALA A 291 18.97 -26.92 -11.26
N ASN A 292 20.16 -26.93 -11.87
CA ASN A 292 20.43 -27.28 -13.27
C ASN A 292 19.86 -26.34 -14.34
N LEU A 293 19.27 -25.21 -13.94
CA LEU A 293 19.05 -24.09 -14.84
C LEU A 293 20.20 -23.08 -14.72
N ASP A 294 20.55 -22.47 -15.85
CA ASP A 294 21.42 -21.30 -15.89
C ASP A 294 20.86 -20.28 -16.88
N ILE A 295 21.47 -19.10 -16.92
CA ILE A 295 21.05 -17.98 -17.75
C ILE A 295 22.15 -17.62 -18.73
N VAL A 296 21.77 -17.38 -19.99
CA VAL A 296 22.66 -16.79 -20.97
C VAL A 296 22.25 -15.35 -21.17
N PHE A 297 23.19 -14.44 -20.89
CA PHE A 297 23.03 -13.00 -21.07
C PHE A 297 23.66 -12.55 -22.38
N ASN A 298 22.92 -11.82 -23.20
CA ASN A 298 23.40 -11.24 -24.43
C ASN A 298 22.98 -9.79 -24.54
N ARG A 299 23.95 -8.91 -24.79
CA ARG A 299 23.71 -7.48 -24.91
C ARG A 299 23.48 -7.11 -26.38
N ARG A 300 22.49 -6.24 -26.62
CA ARG A 300 22.36 -5.44 -27.84
C ARG A 300 22.07 -3.99 -27.46
N PHE A 301 23.07 -3.12 -27.59
CA PHE A 301 22.98 -1.69 -27.22
C PHE A 301 22.50 -1.46 -25.77
N TYR A 302 21.31 -0.86 -25.60
CA TYR A 302 20.67 -0.56 -24.32
C TYR A 302 19.83 -1.73 -23.77
N THR A 303 19.72 -2.82 -24.53
CA THR A 303 18.90 -3.97 -24.18
C THR A 303 19.78 -5.16 -23.80
N ILE A 304 19.47 -5.78 -22.67
CA ILE A 304 19.93 -7.11 -22.33
C ILE A 304 18.86 -8.08 -22.75
N THR A 305 19.17 -8.97 -23.68
CA THR A 305 18.35 -10.15 -23.95
C THR A 305 18.93 -11.31 -23.16
N PHE A 306 18.09 -12.09 -22.49
CA PHE A 306 18.53 -13.30 -21.82
C PHE A 306 17.54 -14.44 -22.01
N TYR A 307 18.02 -15.66 -21.80
CA TYR A 307 17.22 -16.88 -21.84
C TYR A 307 17.77 -17.90 -20.86
N LEU A 308 16.91 -18.84 -20.45
CA LEU A 308 17.30 -19.94 -19.57
C LEU A 308 17.80 -21.14 -20.39
N ILE A 309 18.85 -21.77 -19.90
CA ILE A 309 19.42 -23.01 -20.41
C ILE A 309 19.44 -24.08 -19.32
N GLY A 310 19.63 -25.33 -19.73
CA GLY A 310 19.57 -26.48 -18.83
C GLY A 310 18.13 -26.98 -18.64
N ALA A 311 17.94 -27.83 -17.63
CA ALA A 311 16.64 -28.40 -17.28
C ALA A 311 16.53 -28.47 -15.76
N ALA A 312 15.46 -27.93 -15.20
CA ALA A 312 15.20 -27.98 -13.77
C ALA A 312 15.08 -29.42 -13.28
N VAL A 313 15.68 -29.72 -12.12
CA VAL A 313 15.57 -31.03 -11.49
C VAL A 313 14.12 -31.32 -11.08
N ASN A 314 13.51 -30.39 -10.35
CA ASN A 314 12.11 -30.43 -9.96
C ASN A 314 11.32 -29.47 -10.86
N HIS A 315 10.22 -29.95 -11.42
CA HIS A 315 9.43 -29.24 -12.44
C HIS A 315 7.94 -29.66 -12.42
N ALA A 316 7.41 -30.02 -11.26
CA ALA A 316 5.96 -30.15 -11.10
C ALA A 316 5.33 -28.75 -10.97
N SER A 317 4.02 -28.63 -11.19
CA SER A 317 3.30 -27.36 -10.95
C SER A 317 3.38 -26.87 -9.50
N SER A 318 3.66 -27.75 -8.54
CA SER A 318 3.96 -27.37 -7.15
C SER A 318 5.33 -26.71 -6.97
N ASP A 319 6.21 -26.81 -7.97
CA ASP A 319 7.56 -26.24 -7.97
C ASP A 319 7.62 -24.84 -8.60
N ASP A 320 6.47 -24.28 -9.00
CA ASP A 320 6.34 -22.89 -9.45
C ASP A 320 7.06 -21.94 -8.49
N THR A 321 7.94 -21.09 -9.04
CA THR A 321 8.84 -20.28 -8.22
C THR A 321 9.16 -18.94 -8.89
N THR A 322 10.04 -18.17 -8.27
CA THR A 322 10.57 -16.93 -8.82
C THR A 322 12.08 -16.91 -8.73
N PHE A 323 12.73 -16.27 -9.70
CA PHE A 323 14.14 -15.92 -9.60
C PHE A 323 14.30 -14.41 -9.78
N THR A 324 15.45 -13.90 -9.34
CA THR A 324 15.80 -12.49 -9.47
C THR A 324 17.09 -12.32 -10.26
N ILE A 325 17.14 -11.25 -11.03
CA ILE A 325 18.36 -10.72 -11.62
C ILE A 325 18.65 -9.39 -10.94
N THR A 326 19.81 -9.25 -10.32
CA THR A 326 20.28 -7.98 -9.75
C THR A 326 21.45 -7.49 -10.58
N VAL A 327 21.34 -6.31 -11.17
CA VAL A 327 22.45 -5.68 -11.89
C VAL A 327 23.33 -4.86 -10.93
N ASN A 328 24.61 -4.70 -11.26
CA ASN A 328 25.53 -3.83 -10.55
C ASN A 328 25.94 -2.68 -11.48
N LYS A 329 26.34 -1.54 -10.94
CA LYS A 329 26.75 -0.33 -11.67
C LYS A 329 27.86 -0.59 -12.70
N SER A 330 28.68 -1.60 -12.45
CA SER A 330 29.73 -2.04 -13.37
C SER A 330 29.20 -2.58 -14.70
N ILE A 331 27.90 -2.91 -14.82
CA ILE A 331 27.31 -3.35 -16.08
C ILE A 331 27.13 -2.21 -17.10
N PHE A 332 27.18 -0.95 -16.66
CA PHE A 332 27.01 0.22 -17.52
C PHE A 332 28.35 0.69 -18.06
N ALA A 333 28.38 1.12 -19.33
CA ALA A 333 29.57 1.65 -19.99
C ALA A 333 30.07 2.93 -19.29
N THR A 334 29.14 3.76 -18.84
CA THR A 334 29.40 4.84 -17.88
C THR A 334 28.76 4.44 -16.56
N ALA A 335 29.58 4.00 -15.60
CA ALA A 335 29.05 3.48 -14.35
C ALA A 335 28.39 4.59 -13.52
N PRO A 336 27.18 4.35 -12.96
CA PRO A 336 26.59 5.18 -11.92
C PRO A 336 27.51 5.35 -10.71
N SER A 337 27.26 6.38 -9.89
CA SER A 337 28.07 6.65 -8.71
C SER A 337 27.95 5.53 -7.67
N SER A 338 26.74 5.07 -7.40
CA SER A 338 26.41 3.92 -6.57
C SER A 338 25.49 2.95 -7.29
N ASP A 339 25.42 1.70 -6.82
CA ASP A 339 24.37 0.80 -7.27
C ASP A 339 22.97 1.24 -6.83
N ASP A 340 22.88 2.03 -5.74
CA ASP A 340 21.62 2.58 -5.23
C ASP A 340 21.05 3.67 -6.15
N ASP A 341 21.84 4.15 -7.12
CA ASP A 341 21.39 5.08 -8.16
C ASP A 341 20.70 4.37 -9.34
N ILE A 342 20.63 3.02 -9.30
CA ILE A 342 19.98 2.21 -10.32
C ILE A 342 18.54 1.90 -9.87
N VAL A 343 17.58 2.58 -10.47
CA VAL A 343 16.15 2.27 -10.31
C VAL A 343 15.85 0.96 -11.03
N GLY A 344 15.10 0.07 -10.37
CA GLY A 344 14.79 -1.26 -10.93
C GLY A 344 16.01 -2.19 -10.99
N ARG A 345 17.05 -1.94 -10.18
CA ARG A 345 18.28 -2.75 -10.11
C ARG A 345 18.03 -4.26 -9.99
N THR A 346 17.05 -4.64 -9.17
CA THR A 346 16.65 -6.03 -8.97
C THR A 346 15.33 -6.30 -9.66
N GLN A 347 15.32 -7.29 -10.54
CA GLN A 347 14.18 -7.66 -11.34
C GLN A 347 13.78 -9.10 -11.06
N THR A 348 12.52 -9.27 -10.66
CA THR A 348 11.94 -10.57 -10.30
C THR A 348 11.16 -11.13 -11.47
N PHE A 349 11.34 -12.42 -11.72
CA PHE A 349 10.70 -13.17 -12.79
C PHE A 349 10.03 -14.40 -12.22
N LYS A 350 8.81 -14.66 -12.65
CA LYS A 350 8.08 -15.88 -12.25
C LYS A 350 8.36 -17.01 -13.23
N LEU A 351 8.65 -18.18 -12.71
CA LEU A 351 8.80 -19.44 -13.41
C LEU A 351 7.60 -20.33 -13.12
N ASN A 352 6.87 -20.71 -14.16
CA ASN A 352 5.75 -21.63 -14.06
C ASN A 352 6.07 -22.93 -14.80
N PHE A 353 6.07 -24.03 -14.08
CA PHE A 353 6.19 -25.38 -14.63
C PHE A 353 4.85 -25.86 -15.20
N ARG A 354 4.89 -26.83 -16.11
CA ARG A 354 3.69 -27.45 -16.68
C ARG A 354 3.40 -28.77 -15.96
N ASP A 355 2.13 -29.18 -16.04
CA ASP A 355 1.69 -30.52 -15.65
C ASP A 355 2.06 -31.56 -16.71
#